data_AF-A0A1E2WVH6-F1
#
_entry.id   AF-A0A1E2WVH6-F1
#
_cell.length_a   1.000
_cell.length_b   1.000
_cell.length_c   1.000
_cell.angle_alpha   90.00
_cell.angle_beta   90.00
_cell.angle_gamma   90.00
#
_symmetry.space_group_name_H-M   'P 1'
#
loop_
_entity.id
_entity.type
_entity.pdbx_description
1 polymer ?
#
loop_
_entity_poly.entity_id
_entity_poly.type
_entity_poly.pdbx_seq_one_letter_code
_entity_poly.pdbx_strand_id
1 'polypeptide(L)'
;MRVHIDKDWTFIEAAKASWTYRGGGIQGAGWRLGVLRAWGCAVGKKRALQEFDKAVEEYGIEEITKALNIAPSSIKKLRKFYSNLPSETIEVLRVLKATIKLDSPVDLEEDRQYEFKQVKGNNPVDSIKNTADEYAVAYLNSEGGSVLWGIRDSNRTVCGVKLNYQERDKLRREISQKLAVIQPAIDPTAYRIELHKVCDQKNEFIDDLYLIEMTVPASNSSRLHFTGGNETFVKVDGAKKKLTGPEIQDWIIRRLDINKEELQNQILILLRSWNAN
;
A
#
# COMPACT_ATOMS: atom_id res chain seq x y z
N MET A 1 8.52 17.85 19.98
CA MET A 1 7.29 17.15 20.41
C MET A 1 6.48 16.72 19.19
N ARG A 2 6.63 15.49 18.67
CA ARG A 2 5.91 15.05 17.46
C ARG A 2 4.39 15.24 17.64
N VAL A 3 3.70 15.76 16.63
CA VAL A 3 2.22 15.81 16.62
C VAL A 3 1.71 14.38 16.66
N HIS A 4 0.84 14.08 17.63
CA HIS A 4 0.11 12.83 17.67
C HIS A 4 -0.88 12.83 16.50
N ILE A 5 -0.79 11.84 15.61
CA ILE A 5 -1.71 11.71 14.49
C ILE A 5 -2.85 10.80 14.93
N ASP A 6 -4.06 11.34 14.95
CA ASP A 6 -5.27 10.58 15.19
C ASP A 6 -5.90 10.18 13.85
N LYS A 7 -6.21 8.89 13.71
CA LYS A 7 -6.83 8.33 12.52
C LYS A 7 -8.32 8.66 12.43
N ASP A 8 -8.95 9.07 13.52
CA ASP A 8 -10.38 9.36 13.55
C ASP A 8 -10.67 10.81 13.14
N TRP A 9 -9.63 11.65 13.04
CA TRP A 9 -9.72 13.00 12.49
C TRP A 9 -10.18 13.03 11.03
N THR A 10 -10.96 14.06 10.72
CA THR A 10 -11.22 14.59 9.38
C THR A 10 -9.98 15.29 8.81
N PHE A 11 -9.98 15.57 7.50
CA PHE A 11 -8.90 16.35 6.88
C PHE A 11 -8.71 17.73 7.54
N ILE A 12 -9.82 18.38 7.92
CA ILE A 12 -9.82 19.69 8.57
C ILE A 12 -9.26 19.62 9.99
N GLU A 13 -9.54 18.58 10.76
CA GLU A 13 -8.97 18.39 12.09
C GLU A 13 -7.47 18.12 12.03
N ALA A 14 -7.01 17.32 11.06
CA ALA A 14 -5.58 17.14 10.80
C ALA A 14 -4.90 18.46 10.37
N ALA A 15 -5.58 19.28 9.57
CA ALA A 15 -5.12 20.62 9.19
C ALA A 15 -5.00 21.55 10.42
N LYS A 16 -5.98 21.55 11.32
CA LYS A 16 -5.93 22.32 12.59
C LYS A 16 -4.82 21.82 13.50
N ALA A 17 -4.66 20.50 13.64
CA ALA A 17 -3.59 19.89 14.44
C ALA A 17 -2.19 20.24 13.89
N SER A 18 -2.06 20.51 12.59
CA SER A 18 -0.78 20.94 12.02
C SER A 18 -0.25 22.27 12.60
N TRP A 19 -1.13 23.08 13.20
CA TRP A 19 -0.80 24.35 13.86
C TRP A 19 -0.45 24.22 15.35
N THR A 20 -0.72 23.08 16.00
CA THR A 20 -0.56 22.95 17.47
C THR A 20 0.86 22.62 17.92
N TYR A 21 1.79 22.35 16.99
CA TYR A 21 3.20 22.09 17.28
C TYR A 21 3.98 23.36 17.66
N ARG A 22 4.78 23.31 18.74
CA ARG A 22 5.59 24.44 19.24
C ARG A 22 7.12 24.21 19.24
N GLY A 23 7.67 23.53 18.23
CA GLY A 23 9.14 23.39 18.06
C GLY A 23 9.72 24.21 16.91
N GLY A 24 11.05 24.41 16.85
CA GLY A 24 11.69 25.19 15.77
C GLY A 24 11.26 24.75 14.36
N GLY A 25 10.86 25.72 13.51
CA GLY A 25 10.29 25.47 12.18
C GLY A 25 8.77 25.67 12.05
N ILE A 26 8.08 26.11 13.12
CA ILE A 26 6.61 26.38 13.22
C ILE A 26 5.99 27.04 11.99
N GLN A 27 6.69 27.94 11.32
CA GLN A 27 6.13 28.72 10.22
C GLN A 27 6.28 28.05 8.83
N GLY A 28 7.07 26.99 8.72
CA GLY A 28 7.38 26.35 7.44
C GLY A 28 6.22 25.53 6.88
N ALA A 29 5.84 25.83 5.64
CA ALA A 29 4.85 25.06 4.86
C ALA A 29 5.15 23.55 4.83
N GLY A 30 6.43 23.16 4.91
CA GLY A 30 6.86 21.76 4.92
C GLY A 30 6.35 20.94 6.10
N TRP A 31 6.26 21.54 7.30
CA TRP A 31 5.76 20.84 8.49
C TRP A 31 4.27 20.51 8.37
N ARG A 32 3.47 21.49 7.96
CA ARG A 32 2.01 21.34 7.79
C ARG A 32 1.68 20.26 6.77
N LEU A 33 2.41 20.24 5.65
CA LEU A 33 2.32 19.18 4.65
C LEU A 33 2.77 17.82 5.21
N GLY A 34 3.78 17.77 6.08
CA GLY A 34 4.23 16.56 6.74
C GLY A 34 3.16 15.93 7.63
N VAL A 35 2.46 16.74 8.44
CA VAL A 35 1.34 16.29 9.28
C VAL A 35 0.20 15.75 8.44
N LEU A 36 -0.19 16.46 7.37
CA LEU A 36 -1.25 16.02 6.47
C LEU A 36 -0.88 14.73 5.72
N ARG A 37 0.37 14.59 5.25
CA ARG A 37 0.84 13.34 4.64
C ARG A 37 0.81 12.18 5.63
N ALA A 38 1.27 12.40 6.86
CA ALA A 38 1.27 11.38 7.91
C ALA A 38 -0.16 10.94 8.27
N TRP A 39 -1.11 11.88 8.36
CA TRP A 39 -2.52 11.58 8.52
C TRP A 39 -3.07 10.80 7.32
N GLY A 40 -2.78 11.21 6.08
CA GLY A 40 -3.16 10.47 4.87
C GLY A 40 -2.66 9.03 4.88
N CYS A 41 -1.40 8.81 5.25
CA CYS A 41 -0.84 7.46 5.43
C CYS A 41 -1.58 6.66 6.52
N ALA A 42 -2.03 7.30 7.59
CA ALA A 42 -2.73 6.65 8.69
C ALA A 42 -4.17 6.25 8.33
N VAL A 43 -4.86 7.06 7.52
CA VAL A 43 -6.27 6.81 7.14
C VAL A 43 -6.45 6.04 5.83
N GLY A 44 -5.41 5.99 4.98
CA GLY A 44 -5.43 5.27 3.70
C GLY A 44 -6.02 6.08 2.54
N LYS A 45 -5.78 5.62 1.30
CA LYS A 45 -6.11 6.37 0.07
C LYS A 45 -7.57 6.81 -0.03
N LYS A 46 -8.53 5.88 0.11
CA LYS A 46 -9.95 6.16 -0.13
C LYS A 46 -10.46 7.18 0.88
N ARG A 47 -10.22 6.98 2.18
CA ARG A 47 -10.60 7.97 3.21
C ARG A 47 -9.86 9.30 3.06
N ALA A 48 -8.55 9.28 2.78
CA ALA A 48 -7.79 10.52 2.60
C ALA A 48 -8.31 11.34 1.42
N LEU A 49 -8.63 10.71 0.28
CA LEU A 49 -9.21 11.38 -0.88
C LEU A 49 -10.63 11.87 -0.61
N GLN A 50 -11.48 11.04 0.00
CA GLN A 50 -12.87 11.41 0.29
C GLN A 50 -12.96 12.62 1.22
N GLU A 51 -12.19 12.63 2.31
CA GLU A 51 -12.14 13.73 3.27
C GLU A 51 -11.50 14.99 2.66
N PHE A 52 -10.47 14.82 1.83
CA PHE A 52 -9.85 15.94 1.11
C PHE A 52 -10.84 16.56 0.11
N ASP A 53 -11.51 15.75 -0.72
CA ASP A 53 -12.44 16.22 -1.73
C ASP A 53 -13.67 16.87 -1.08
N LYS A 54 -14.17 16.30 0.03
CA LYS A 54 -15.23 16.92 0.85
C LYS A 54 -14.82 18.29 1.39
N ALA A 55 -13.60 18.41 1.91
CA ALA A 55 -13.10 19.71 2.39
C ALA A 55 -12.99 20.72 1.25
N VAL A 56 -12.54 20.30 0.07
CA VAL A 56 -12.46 21.17 -1.12
C VAL A 56 -13.85 21.60 -1.59
N GLU A 57 -14.85 20.73 -1.54
CA GLU A 57 -16.23 21.04 -1.88
C GLU A 57 -16.85 22.04 -0.89
N GLU A 58 -16.60 21.87 0.41
CA GLU A 58 -17.18 22.69 1.48
C GLU A 58 -16.52 24.07 1.60
N TYR A 59 -15.19 24.16 1.45
CA TYR A 59 -14.43 25.39 1.74
C TYR A 59 -13.72 25.98 0.52
N GLY A 60 -13.51 25.21 -0.55
CA GLY A 60 -12.71 25.63 -1.70
C GLY A 60 -11.20 25.56 -1.46
N ILE A 61 -10.44 25.34 -2.54
CA ILE A 61 -8.97 25.23 -2.48
C ILE A 61 -8.32 26.52 -1.95
N GLU A 62 -8.83 27.69 -2.33
CA GLU A 62 -8.24 28.98 -1.95
C GLU A 62 -8.27 29.19 -0.44
N GLU A 63 -9.42 28.96 0.20
CA GLU A 63 -9.53 29.13 1.66
C GLU A 63 -8.72 28.09 2.42
N ILE A 64 -8.66 26.84 1.94
CA ILE A 64 -7.79 25.82 2.51
C ILE A 64 -6.31 26.25 2.44
N THR A 65 -5.87 26.78 1.30
CA THR A 65 -4.47 27.22 1.12
C THR A 65 -4.11 28.41 2.00
N LYS A 66 -5.02 29.37 2.17
CA LYS A 66 -4.87 30.50 3.10
C LYS A 66 -4.81 30.03 4.55
N ALA A 67 -5.76 29.20 4.97
CA ALA A 67 -5.84 28.67 6.34
C ALA A 67 -4.63 27.82 6.73
N LEU A 68 -4.05 27.10 5.76
CA LEU A 68 -2.84 26.30 5.96
C LEU A 68 -1.56 27.09 5.68
N ASN A 69 -1.61 28.34 5.23
CA ASN A 69 -0.45 29.11 4.80
C ASN A 69 0.53 28.28 3.93
N ILE A 70 0.00 27.70 2.85
CA ILE A 70 0.73 26.90 1.86
C ILE A 70 0.32 27.30 0.45
N ALA A 71 1.21 27.08 -0.52
CA ALA A 71 0.90 27.39 -1.91
C ALA A 71 -0.18 26.45 -2.49
N PRO A 72 -1.04 26.91 -3.42
CA PRO A 72 -2.02 26.07 -4.12
C PRO A 72 -1.41 24.84 -4.80
N SER A 73 -0.19 24.99 -5.33
CA SER A 73 0.59 23.88 -5.90
C SER A 73 0.92 22.79 -4.88
N SER A 74 1.07 23.15 -3.60
CA SER A 74 1.32 22.20 -2.52
C SER A 74 0.08 21.39 -2.15
N ILE A 75 -1.10 22.01 -2.19
CA ILE A 75 -2.39 21.31 -2.03
C ILE A 75 -2.63 20.32 -3.18
N LYS A 76 -2.35 20.72 -4.43
CA LYS A 76 -2.44 19.80 -5.58
C LYS A 76 -1.48 18.62 -5.44
N LYS A 77 -0.24 18.87 -5.00
CA LYS A 77 0.75 17.82 -4.69
C LYS A 77 0.30 16.91 -3.54
N LEU A 78 -0.41 17.45 -2.55
CA LEU A 78 -0.97 16.67 -1.45
C LEU A 78 -2.11 15.75 -1.92
N ARG A 79 -3.02 16.25 -2.75
CA ARG A 79 -4.07 15.42 -3.38
C ARG A 79 -3.46 14.31 -4.25
N LYS A 80 -2.46 14.64 -5.07
CA LYS A 80 -1.71 13.66 -5.88
C LYS A 80 -1.01 12.63 -4.99
N PHE A 81 -0.45 13.07 -3.85
CA PHE A 81 0.10 12.16 -2.86
C PHE A 81 -0.99 11.22 -2.31
N TYR A 82 -2.19 11.72 -1.98
CA TYR A 82 -3.30 10.87 -1.53
C TYR A 82 -3.82 9.90 -2.59
N SER A 83 -3.90 10.30 -3.87
CA SER A 83 -4.26 9.38 -4.96
C SER A 83 -3.25 8.26 -5.16
N ASN A 84 -2.01 8.54 -4.74
CA ASN A 84 -0.85 7.68 -4.79
C ASN A 84 -0.57 6.99 -3.45
N LEU A 85 -1.43 7.18 -2.44
CA LEU A 85 -1.38 6.33 -1.26
C LEU A 85 -1.77 4.91 -1.69
N PRO A 86 -1.28 3.88 -0.98
CA PRO A 86 -1.74 2.52 -1.21
C PRO A 86 -3.27 2.49 -1.11
N SER A 87 -3.93 1.97 -2.14
CA SER A 87 -5.36 1.65 -2.10
C SER A 87 -5.56 0.71 -0.91
N GLU A 88 -6.14 1.24 0.16
CA GLU A 88 -6.34 0.66 1.49
C GLU A 88 -5.90 -0.80 1.66
N THR A 89 -4.60 -1.04 1.90
CA THR A 89 -4.15 -2.35 2.41
C THR A 89 -4.55 -2.56 3.89
N ILE A 90 -5.33 -1.62 4.44
CA ILE A 90 -5.90 -1.66 5.79
C ILE A 90 -7.29 -2.33 5.78
N GLU A 91 -7.95 -2.53 4.63
CA GLU A 91 -9.27 -3.19 4.59
C GLU A 91 -9.22 -4.73 4.77
N VAL A 92 -8.09 -5.39 4.48
CA VAL A 92 -7.96 -6.86 4.67
C VAL A 92 -8.21 -7.25 6.13
N LEU A 93 -7.70 -6.43 7.06
CA LEU A 93 -7.87 -6.61 8.50
C LEU A 93 -9.27 -6.26 9.00
N ARG A 94 -10.10 -5.53 8.24
CA ARG A 94 -11.51 -5.34 8.61
C ARG A 94 -12.34 -6.58 8.29
N VAL A 95 -12.00 -7.32 7.23
CA VAL A 95 -12.71 -8.55 6.85
C VAL A 95 -12.30 -9.73 7.74
N LEU A 96 -11.02 -9.85 8.11
CA LEU A 96 -10.51 -10.92 8.98
C LEU A 96 -10.57 -10.61 10.50
N LYS A 97 -11.20 -9.49 10.90
CA LYS A 97 -11.56 -9.26 12.32
C LYS A 97 -12.52 -10.31 12.87
N ALA A 98 -13.19 -11.05 11.98
CA ALA A 98 -13.82 -12.31 12.32
C ALA A 98 -12.73 -13.38 12.49
N THR A 99 -12.70 -13.99 13.66
CA THR A 99 -12.03 -15.25 13.99
C THR A 99 -11.82 -16.14 12.76
N ILE A 100 -10.56 -16.37 12.36
CA ILE A 100 -10.18 -17.14 11.18
C ILE A 100 -10.39 -18.62 11.46
N LYS A 101 -11.42 -19.22 10.86
CA LYS A 101 -11.80 -20.61 11.11
C LYS A 101 -11.21 -21.55 10.08
N LEU A 102 -10.60 -22.63 10.55
CA LEU A 102 -10.16 -23.74 9.71
C LEU A 102 -11.36 -24.33 8.93
N ASP A 103 -11.12 -24.67 7.66
CA ASP A 103 -12.09 -25.26 6.75
C ASP A 103 -13.34 -24.39 6.47
N SER A 104 -13.25 -23.08 6.76
CA SER A 104 -14.28 -22.11 6.40
C SER A 104 -13.86 -21.29 5.17
N PRO A 105 -14.82 -20.93 4.29
CA PRO A 105 -14.54 -20.07 3.16
C PRO A 105 -14.20 -18.65 3.61
N VAL A 106 -13.32 -17.98 2.89
CA VAL A 106 -13.10 -16.53 3.03
C VAL A 106 -14.06 -15.76 2.12
N ASP A 107 -14.60 -14.66 2.63
CA ASP A 107 -15.46 -13.72 1.89
C ASP A 107 -14.61 -12.70 1.12
N LEU A 108 -13.63 -13.21 0.39
CA LEU A 108 -12.72 -12.46 -0.47
C LEU A 108 -12.53 -13.25 -1.76
N GLU A 109 -12.30 -12.55 -2.86
CA GLU A 109 -12.01 -13.16 -4.16
C GLU A 109 -10.58 -12.85 -4.57
N GLU A 110 -9.95 -13.75 -5.35
CA GLU A 110 -8.69 -13.41 -5.98
C GLU A 110 -8.94 -12.39 -7.10
N ASP A 111 -8.18 -11.30 -7.05
CA ASP A 111 -8.27 -10.22 -8.02
C ASP A 111 -6.88 -9.59 -8.21
N ARG A 112 -6.82 -8.29 -8.53
CA ARG A 112 -5.56 -7.56 -8.67
C ARG A 112 -4.93 -7.16 -7.33
N GLN A 113 -5.68 -7.26 -6.24
CA GLN A 113 -5.26 -6.86 -4.90
C GLN A 113 -5.07 -8.07 -3.99
N TYR A 114 -5.76 -9.18 -4.23
CA TYR A 114 -5.69 -10.39 -3.42
C TYR A 114 -5.17 -11.59 -4.21
N GLU A 115 -4.33 -12.39 -3.56
CA GLU A 115 -3.87 -13.67 -4.04
C GLU A 115 -3.88 -14.71 -2.90
N PHE A 116 -4.40 -15.90 -3.16
CA PHE A 116 -4.49 -17.01 -2.23
C PHE A 116 -3.53 -18.13 -2.61
N LYS A 117 -2.72 -18.58 -1.65
CA LYS A 117 -1.82 -19.71 -1.85
C LYS A 117 -2.01 -20.77 -0.78
N GLN A 118 -2.17 -22.00 -1.24
CA GLN A 118 -2.01 -23.15 -0.37
C GLN A 118 -0.52 -23.48 -0.25
N VAL A 119 -0.01 -23.57 0.97
CA VAL A 119 1.33 -24.09 1.22
C VAL A 119 1.25 -25.61 1.30
N LYS A 120 1.96 -26.29 0.41
CA LYS A 120 2.01 -27.76 0.33
C LYS A 120 3.41 -28.25 0.73
N GLY A 121 3.47 -29.41 1.39
CA GLY A 121 4.73 -30.04 1.80
C GLY A 121 5.20 -29.66 3.20
N ASN A 122 6.38 -30.19 3.57
CA ASN A 122 6.90 -30.14 4.94
C ASN A 122 7.84 -28.94 5.24
N ASN A 123 8.06 -28.06 4.27
CA ASN A 123 8.95 -26.91 4.44
C ASN A 123 8.22 -25.59 4.10
N PRO A 124 7.29 -25.17 4.97
CA PRO A 124 6.44 -24.03 4.71
C PRO A 124 7.23 -22.72 4.58
N VAL A 125 8.32 -22.58 5.34
CA VAL A 125 9.16 -21.38 5.32
C VAL A 125 9.76 -21.15 3.94
N ASP A 126 10.40 -22.17 3.36
CA ASP A 126 11.02 -22.03 2.05
C ASP A 126 9.98 -21.89 0.93
N SER A 127 8.84 -22.58 1.02
CA SER A 127 7.74 -22.42 0.05
C SER A 127 7.24 -20.98 -0.02
N ILE A 128 7.09 -20.30 1.12
CA ILE A 128 6.64 -18.92 1.17
C ILE A 128 7.77 -17.98 0.70
N LYS A 129 8.96 -18.10 1.30
CA LYS A 129 10.13 -17.27 1.00
C LYS A 129 10.44 -17.22 -0.50
N ASN A 130 10.41 -18.37 -1.17
CA ASN A 130 10.82 -18.50 -2.56
C ASN A 130 9.92 -17.76 -3.56
N THR A 131 8.71 -17.37 -3.14
CA THR A 131 7.76 -16.65 -4.01
C THR A 131 7.44 -15.24 -3.52
N ALA A 132 7.91 -14.86 -2.33
CA ALA A 132 7.54 -13.61 -1.67
C ALA A 132 8.00 -12.36 -2.44
N ASP A 133 9.22 -12.34 -2.97
CA ASP A 133 9.74 -11.22 -3.76
C ASP A 133 9.04 -11.09 -5.10
N GLU A 134 8.68 -12.18 -5.76
CA GLU A 134 7.87 -12.14 -6.98
C GLU A 134 6.52 -11.46 -6.75
N TYR A 135 5.83 -11.82 -5.67
CA TYR A 135 4.56 -11.18 -5.28
C TYR A 135 4.78 -9.72 -4.93
N ALA A 136 5.81 -9.40 -4.14
CA ALA A 136 6.10 -8.02 -3.77
C ALA A 136 6.38 -7.15 -4.99
N VAL A 137 7.23 -7.62 -5.92
CA VAL A 137 7.51 -6.91 -7.18
C VAL A 137 6.25 -6.76 -8.02
N ALA A 138 5.42 -7.79 -8.13
CA ALA A 138 4.15 -7.72 -8.85
C ALA A 138 3.22 -6.63 -8.30
N TYR A 139 3.08 -6.55 -6.97
CA TYR A 139 2.24 -5.54 -6.32
C TYR A 139 2.83 -4.12 -6.40
N LEU A 140 4.14 -3.97 -6.23
CA LEU A 140 4.83 -2.68 -6.36
C LEU A 140 4.68 -2.07 -7.76
N ASN A 141 4.72 -2.92 -8.79
CA ASN A 141 4.58 -2.50 -10.19
C ASN A 141 3.12 -2.34 -10.63
N SER A 142 2.17 -2.70 -9.77
CA SER A 142 0.72 -2.61 -9.99
C SER A 142 0.08 -1.69 -8.92
N GLU A 143 -1.06 -2.09 -8.36
CA GLU A 143 -1.90 -1.24 -7.50
C GLU A 143 -1.68 -1.50 -5.99
N GLY A 144 -0.64 -2.25 -5.64
CA GLY A 144 -0.48 -2.84 -4.31
C GLY A 144 -1.42 -4.02 -4.08
N GLY A 145 -1.29 -4.67 -2.93
CA GLY A 145 -2.14 -5.79 -2.55
C GLY A 145 -1.59 -6.64 -1.41
N SER A 146 -2.27 -7.75 -1.17
CA SER A 146 -1.93 -8.78 -0.19
C SER A 146 -1.91 -10.16 -0.82
N VAL A 147 -0.87 -10.93 -0.52
CA VAL A 147 -0.86 -12.38 -0.74
C VAL A 147 -1.08 -13.09 0.59
N LEU A 148 -2.00 -14.06 0.60
CA LEU A 148 -2.37 -14.84 1.76
C LEU A 148 -1.98 -16.32 1.57
N TRP A 149 -1.06 -16.80 2.39
CA TRP A 149 -0.69 -18.21 2.46
C TRP A 149 -1.47 -18.93 3.56
N GLY A 150 -2.07 -20.06 3.20
CA GLY A 150 -2.97 -20.82 4.08
C GLY A 150 -4.43 -20.78 3.64
N ILE A 151 -4.71 -20.37 2.39
CA ILE A 151 -6.04 -20.46 1.76
C ILE A 151 -5.91 -21.33 0.52
N ARG A 152 -6.83 -22.29 0.36
CA ARG A 152 -6.94 -23.09 -0.85
C ARG A 152 -7.57 -22.25 -1.95
N ASP A 153 -6.82 -22.09 -3.04
CA ASP A 153 -7.25 -21.39 -4.26
C ASP A 153 -8.58 -21.96 -4.80
N SER A 154 -8.66 -23.28 -4.99
CA SER A 154 -9.79 -23.98 -5.61
C SER A 154 -11.19 -23.71 -5.02
N ASN A 155 -11.27 -23.42 -3.73
CA ASN A 155 -12.55 -23.27 -3.02
C ASN A 155 -12.50 -22.17 -1.95
N ARG A 156 -11.49 -21.30 -1.99
CA ARG A 156 -11.29 -20.17 -1.07
C ARG A 156 -11.38 -20.54 0.41
N THR A 157 -10.96 -21.75 0.76
CA THR A 157 -11.13 -22.28 2.12
C THR A 157 -9.83 -22.16 2.92
N VAL A 158 -9.93 -21.69 4.16
CA VAL A 158 -8.78 -21.61 5.07
C VAL A 158 -8.27 -23.01 5.39
N CYS A 159 -7.01 -23.28 5.08
CA CYS A 159 -6.31 -24.49 5.51
C CYS A 159 -5.18 -24.21 6.52
N GLY A 160 -4.77 -22.95 6.65
CA GLY A 160 -3.65 -22.54 7.48
C GLY A 160 -2.30 -23.08 7.01
N VAL A 161 -1.27 -22.72 7.75
CA VAL A 161 0.11 -23.14 7.60
C VAL A 161 0.65 -23.47 8.98
N LYS A 162 1.18 -24.68 9.16
CA LYS A 162 1.79 -25.09 10.42
C LYS A 162 3.17 -24.46 10.56
N LEU A 163 3.38 -23.68 11.62
CA LEU A 163 4.64 -23.00 11.94
C LEU A 163 4.84 -22.99 13.45
N ASN A 164 5.90 -23.64 13.92
CA ASN A 164 6.33 -23.52 15.31
C ASN A 164 6.92 -22.12 15.60
N TYR A 165 7.23 -21.83 16.87
CA TYR A 165 7.84 -20.54 17.26
C TYR A 165 9.08 -20.14 16.45
N GLN A 166 10.04 -21.06 16.29
CA GLN A 166 11.28 -20.78 15.56
C GLN A 166 11.02 -20.54 14.07
N GLU A 167 10.08 -21.27 13.48
CA GLU A 167 9.71 -21.14 12.08
C GLU A 167 9.01 -19.81 11.79
N ARG A 168 8.20 -19.28 12.71
CA ARG A 168 7.57 -17.97 12.57
C ARG A 168 8.59 -16.84 12.48
N ASP A 169 9.60 -16.87 13.35
CA ASP A 169 10.66 -15.85 13.37
C ASP A 169 11.59 -16.01 12.17
N LYS A 170 11.93 -17.26 11.81
CA LYS A 170 12.67 -17.57 10.59
C LYS A 170 11.92 -17.03 9.36
N LEU A 171 10.63 -17.30 9.24
CA LEU A 171 9.81 -16.86 8.11
C LEU A 171 9.87 -15.34 7.90
N ARG A 172 9.60 -14.57 8.95
CA ARG A 172 9.65 -13.09 8.88
C ARG A 172 11.03 -12.61 8.42
N ARG A 173 12.10 -13.15 9.03
CA ARG A 173 13.48 -12.78 8.70
C ARG A 173 13.82 -13.09 7.23
N GLU A 174 13.50 -14.30 6.77
CA GLU A 174 13.83 -14.76 5.42
C GLU A 174 13.05 -13.99 4.35
N ILE A 175 11.77 -13.69 4.58
CA ILE A 175 10.99 -12.82 3.68
C ILE A 175 11.62 -11.42 3.66
N SER A 176 11.88 -10.80 4.82
CA SER A 176 12.48 -9.47 4.88
C SER A 176 13.82 -9.39 4.16
N GLN A 177 14.68 -10.42 4.29
CA GLN A 177 15.94 -10.51 3.55
C GLN A 177 15.72 -10.62 2.04
N LYS A 178 14.72 -11.41 1.60
CA LYS A 178 14.36 -11.56 0.20
C LYS A 178 13.84 -10.23 -0.40
N LEU A 179 13.06 -9.48 0.36
CA LEU A 179 12.54 -8.18 -0.07
C LEU A 179 13.61 -7.08 -0.06
N ALA A 180 14.60 -7.16 0.82
CA ALA A 180 15.67 -6.16 0.94
C ALA A 180 16.57 -6.04 -0.30
N VAL A 181 16.61 -7.08 -1.15
CA VAL A 181 17.40 -7.07 -2.40
C VAL A 181 16.61 -6.58 -3.61
N ILE A 182 15.32 -6.25 -3.46
CA ILE A 182 14.51 -5.68 -4.55
C ILE A 182 15.10 -4.33 -4.97
N GLN A 183 15.13 -4.08 -6.29
CA GLN A 183 15.62 -2.84 -6.88
C GLN A 183 14.56 -2.19 -7.77
N PRO A 184 14.26 -0.88 -7.62
CA PRO A 184 14.78 0.03 -6.59
C PRO A 184 14.44 -0.42 -5.16
N ALA A 185 15.28 -0.04 -4.21
CA ALA A 185 15.09 -0.38 -2.81
C ALA A 185 13.73 0.13 -2.29
N ILE A 186 13.05 -0.71 -1.52
CA ILE A 186 11.79 -0.40 -0.86
C ILE A 186 12.08 -0.05 0.59
N ASP A 187 11.36 0.91 1.14
CA ASP A 187 11.39 1.17 2.59
C ASP A 187 10.93 -0.11 3.34
N PRO A 188 11.75 -0.67 4.25
CA PRO A 188 11.39 -1.90 4.98
C PRO A 188 10.12 -1.79 5.83
N THR A 189 9.67 -0.57 6.14
CA THR A 189 8.43 -0.30 6.88
C THR A 189 7.19 -0.18 5.99
N ALA A 190 7.39 -0.17 4.66
CA ALA A 190 6.30 0.00 3.71
C ALA A 190 5.49 -1.29 3.49
N TYR A 191 6.11 -2.47 3.65
CA TYR A 191 5.41 -3.76 3.61
C TYR A 191 5.11 -4.26 5.03
N ARG A 192 4.14 -5.18 5.14
CA ARG A 192 3.80 -5.84 6.41
C ARG A 192 3.72 -7.35 6.23
N ILE A 193 4.12 -8.08 7.27
CA ILE A 193 4.01 -9.54 7.33
C ILE A 193 3.27 -9.88 8.62
N GLU A 194 2.04 -10.36 8.49
CA GLU A 194 1.17 -10.69 9.62
C GLU A 194 0.90 -12.20 9.66
N LEU A 195 0.88 -12.75 10.88
CA LEU A 195 0.60 -14.16 11.13
C LEU A 195 -0.65 -14.22 11.99
N HIS A 196 -1.77 -14.52 11.35
CA HIS A 196 -3.08 -14.57 11.98
C HIS A 196 -3.33 -15.97 12.52
N LYS A 197 -3.71 -16.09 13.79
CA LYS A 197 -4.01 -17.39 14.40
C LYS A 197 -5.28 -17.97 13.78
N VAL A 198 -5.23 -19.26 13.43
CA VAL A 198 -6.40 -20.01 12.97
C VAL A 198 -7.04 -20.70 14.18
N CYS A 199 -8.35 -20.72 14.24
CA CYS A 199 -9.11 -21.46 15.24
C CYS A 199 -9.92 -22.59 14.61
N ASP A 200 -10.43 -23.47 15.46
CA ASP A 200 -11.39 -24.49 15.07
C ASP A 200 -12.82 -23.91 14.93
N GLN A 201 -13.78 -24.78 14.69
CA GLN A 201 -15.20 -24.40 14.58
C GLN A 201 -15.81 -23.88 15.90
N LYS A 202 -15.20 -24.19 17.05
CA LYS A 202 -15.59 -23.75 18.40
C LYS A 202 -14.94 -22.42 18.81
N ASN A 203 -14.13 -21.82 17.94
CA ASN A 203 -13.31 -20.63 18.20
C ASN A 203 -12.13 -20.87 19.16
N GLU A 204 -11.67 -22.10 19.32
CA GLU A 204 -10.43 -22.41 20.04
C GLU A 204 -9.25 -22.29 19.08
N PHE A 205 -8.22 -21.51 19.44
CA PHE A 205 -7.03 -21.37 18.61
C PHE A 205 -6.31 -22.71 18.45
N ILE A 206 -5.96 -23.05 17.21
CA ILE A 206 -5.23 -24.28 16.90
C ILE A 206 -3.74 -23.97 17.04
N ASP A 207 -3.06 -24.77 17.85
CA ASP A 207 -1.63 -24.61 18.08
C ASP A 207 -0.83 -24.68 16.79
N ASP A 208 0.12 -23.77 16.69
CA ASP A 208 1.05 -23.61 15.57
C ASP A 208 0.39 -23.45 14.18
N LEU A 209 -0.90 -23.14 14.08
CA LEU A 209 -1.60 -22.97 12.80
C LEU A 209 -1.92 -21.50 12.50
N TYR A 210 -1.41 -21.00 11.37
CA TYR A 210 -1.52 -19.59 11.00
C TYR A 210 -1.97 -19.37 9.56
N LEU A 211 -2.66 -18.27 9.33
CA LEU A 211 -2.77 -17.65 8.01
C LEU A 211 -1.68 -16.57 7.91
N ILE A 212 -0.81 -16.65 6.91
CA ILE A 212 0.25 -15.66 6.70
C ILE A 212 -0.21 -14.68 5.65
N GLU A 213 -0.12 -13.39 5.96
CA GLU A 213 -0.40 -12.31 5.03
C GLU A 213 0.86 -11.49 4.80
N MET A 214 1.19 -11.23 3.53
CA MET A 214 2.16 -10.20 3.17
C MET A 214 1.47 -9.12 2.36
N THR A 215 1.45 -7.93 2.94
CA THR A 215 0.88 -6.70 2.42
C THR A 215 1.97 -5.84 1.79
N VAL A 216 1.78 -5.46 0.54
CA VAL A 216 2.74 -4.67 -0.23
C VAL A 216 2.03 -3.47 -0.87
N PRO A 217 2.54 -2.25 -0.71
CA PRO A 217 1.91 -1.06 -1.27
C PRO A 217 2.13 -0.97 -2.79
N ALA A 218 1.30 -0.17 -3.44
CA ALA A 218 1.62 0.33 -4.78
C ALA A 218 2.89 1.17 -4.71
N SER A 219 3.81 1.01 -5.66
CA SER A 219 4.95 1.91 -5.74
C SER A 219 4.60 3.21 -6.45
N ASN A 220 5.07 4.31 -5.88
CA ASN A 220 5.01 5.65 -6.49
C ASN A 220 6.18 5.93 -7.44
N SER A 221 7.00 4.91 -7.71
CA SER A 221 8.13 5.00 -8.63
C SER A 221 7.66 5.08 -10.09
N SER A 222 8.35 5.89 -10.90
CA SER A 222 8.26 5.83 -12.36
C SER A 222 9.07 4.67 -12.95
N ARG A 223 9.85 3.96 -12.11
CA ARG A 223 10.68 2.82 -12.49
C ARG A 223 10.02 1.51 -12.08
N LEU A 224 10.23 0.47 -12.87
CA LEU A 224 9.90 -0.91 -12.51
C LEU A 224 10.78 -1.38 -11.36
N HIS A 225 10.20 -2.18 -10.47
CA HIS A 225 10.90 -2.96 -9.47
C HIS A 225 11.28 -4.32 -10.04
N PHE A 226 12.40 -4.84 -9.57
CA PHE A 226 12.99 -6.10 -9.96
C PHE A 226 13.38 -6.87 -8.71
N THR A 227 13.22 -8.19 -8.74
CA THR A 227 13.72 -9.08 -7.70
C THR A 227 15.25 -9.03 -7.66
N GLY A 228 15.87 -9.60 -6.62
CA GLY A 228 17.33 -9.77 -6.58
C GLY A 228 17.88 -10.64 -7.74
N GLY A 229 17.02 -11.39 -8.43
CA GLY A 229 17.33 -12.17 -9.62
C GLY A 229 17.19 -11.39 -10.94
N ASN A 230 16.97 -10.07 -10.90
CA ASN A 230 16.71 -9.22 -12.08
C ASN A 230 15.45 -9.59 -12.86
N GLU A 231 14.45 -10.17 -12.19
CA GLU A 231 13.16 -10.49 -12.79
C GLU A 231 12.13 -9.44 -12.37
N THR A 232 11.22 -9.10 -13.27
CA THR A 232 10.13 -8.16 -12.98
C THR A 232 8.78 -8.77 -13.29
N PHE A 233 7.82 -8.45 -12.44
CA PHE A 233 6.48 -9.00 -12.46
C PHE A 233 5.47 -7.86 -12.33
N VAL A 234 4.26 -8.09 -12.84
CA VAL A 234 3.08 -7.26 -12.62
C VAL A 234 1.93 -8.15 -12.19
N LYS A 235 1.02 -7.61 -11.39
CA LYS A 235 -0.26 -8.28 -11.09
C LYS A 235 -1.26 -8.01 -12.22
N VAL A 236 -1.80 -9.08 -12.79
CA VAL A 236 -2.95 -9.10 -13.71
C VAL A 236 -4.13 -9.79 -13.02
N ASP A 237 -5.32 -9.74 -13.61
CA ASP A 237 -6.54 -10.34 -13.03
C ASP A 237 -6.30 -11.80 -12.63
N GLY A 238 -6.26 -12.06 -11.32
CA GLY A 238 -6.08 -13.39 -10.74
C GLY A 238 -4.66 -13.99 -10.79
N ALA A 239 -3.65 -13.33 -11.37
CA ALA A 239 -2.29 -13.90 -11.39
C ALA A 239 -1.16 -12.87 -11.46
N LYS A 240 0.03 -13.25 -10.97
CA LYS A 240 1.27 -12.53 -11.31
C LYS A 240 1.77 -12.94 -12.70
N LYS A 241 2.23 -11.98 -13.48
CA LYS A 241 2.84 -12.19 -14.80
C LYS A 241 4.26 -11.66 -14.80
N LYS A 242 5.22 -12.51 -15.17
CA LYS A 242 6.60 -12.09 -15.45
C LYS A 242 6.62 -11.32 -16.76
N LEU A 243 7.23 -10.13 -16.78
CA LEU A 243 7.38 -9.37 -18.02
C LEU A 243 8.60 -9.84 -18.80
N THR A 244 8.43 -9.88 -20.12
CA THR A 244 9.51 -10.09 -21.09
C THR A 244 10.18 -8.77 -21.48
N GLY A 245 11.35 -8.84 -22.11
CA GLY A 245 12.07 -7.65 -22.61
C GLY A 245 11.20 -6.69 -23.44
N PRO A 246 10.44 -7.18 -24.44
CA PRO A 246 9.51 -6.34 -25.20
C PRO A 246 8.41 -5.70 -24.34
N GLU A 247 7.81 -6.45 -23.40
CA GLU A 247 6.76 -5.91 -22.52
C GLU A 247 7.30 -4.86 -21.55
N ILE A 248 8.56 -4.99 -21.12
CA ILE A 248 9.26 -3.96 -20.33
C ILE A 248 9.42 -2.68 -21.16
N GLN A 249 9.80 -2.80 -22.45
CA GLN A 249 9.92 -1.64 -23.34
C GLN A 249 8.56 -0.93 -23.49
N ASP A 250 7.50 -1.69 -23.77
CA ASP A 250 6.15 -1.14 -23.88
C ASP A 250 5.69 -0.46 -22.59
N TRP A 251 6.00 -1.07 -21.44
CA TRP A 251 5.68 -0.49 -20.13
C TRP A 251 6.38 0.86 -19.93
N ILE A 252 7.67 0.94 -20.28
CA ILE A 252 8.46 2.18 -20.15
C ILE A 252 7.89 3.26 -21.06
N ILE A 253 7.63 2.94 -22.34
CA ILE A 253 7.11 3.89 -23.32
C ILE A 253 5.77 4.47 -22.85
N ARG A 254 4.81 3.61 -22.48
CA ARG A 254 3.48 4.07 -22.01
C ARG A 254 3.58 5.03 -20.82
N ARG A 255 4.47 4.76 -19.88
CA ARG A 255 4.59 5.59 -18.66
C ARG A 255 5.35 6.90 -18.92
N LEU A 256 6.24 6.93 -19.91
CA LEU A 256 6.87 8.17 -20.38
C LEU A 256 5.87 9.05 -21.13
N ASP A 257 5.00 8.48 -21.97
CA ASP A 257 3.97 9.23 -22.69
C ASP A 257 2.95 9.86 -21.74
N ILE A 258 2.48 9.13 -20.73
CA ILE A 258 1.60 9.66 -19.67
C ILE A 258 2.24 10.87 -18.97
N ASN A 259 3.53 10.79 -18.63
CA ASN A 259 4.24 11.90 -17.99
C ASN A 259 4.39 13.11 -18.93
N LYS A 260 4.59 12.88 -20.23
CA LYS A 260 4.68 13.94 -21.23
C LYS A 260 3.35 14.68 -21.39
N GLU A 261 2.24 13.96 -21.44
CA GLU A 261 0.90 14.55 -21.50
C GLU A 261 0.58 15.33 -20.22
N GLU A 262 0.92 14.79 -19.04
CA GLU A 262 0.72 15.50 -17.77
C GLU A 262 1.55 16.80 -17.71
N LEU A 263 2.79 16.77 -18.20
CA LEU A 263 3.65 17.96 -18.32
C LEU A 263 3.07 18.98 -19.31
N GLN A 264 2.60 18.54 -20.48
CA GLN A 264 1.96 19.42 -21.47
C GLN A 264 0.72 20.09 -20.91
N ASN A 265 -0.14 19.34 -20.19
CA ASN A 265 -1.32 19.88 -19.53
C ASN A 265 -0.96 20.90 -18.44
N GLN A 266 0.09 20.64 -17.65
CA GLN A 266 0.58 21.60 -16.65
C GLN A 266 1.09 22.90 -17.32
N ILE A 267 1.84 22.79 -18.42
CA ILE A 267 2.30 23.96 -19.19
C ILE A 267 1.11 24.74 -19.76
N LEU A 268 0.11 24.05 -20.33
CA LEU A 268 -1.08 24.69 -20.89
C LEU A 268 -1.89 25.45 -19.83
N ILE A 269 -2.02 24.88 -18.63
CA ILE A 269 -2.66 25.54 -17.49
C ILE A 269 -1.89 26.81 -17.10
N LEU A 270 -0.56 26.75 -17.04
CA LEU A 270 0.28 27.91 -16.72
C LEU A 270 0.15 29.00 -17.78
N LEU A 271 0.18 28.65 -19.07
CA LEU A 271 0.01 29.60 -20.17
C LEU A 271 -1.38 30.27 -20.14
N ARG A 272 -2.45 29.52 -19.85
CA ARG A 272 -3.79 30.08 -19.69
C ARG A 272 -3.89 31.03 -18.51
N SER A 273 -3.22 30.73 -17.39
CA SER A 273 -3.19 31.62 -16.23
C SER A 273 -2.36 32.89 -16.45
N TRP A 274 -1.39 32.83 -17.36
CA TRP A 274 -0.58 34.00 -17.72
C TRP A 274 -1.32 34.95 -18.65
N ASN A 275 -2.10 34.43 -19.60
CA ASN A 275 -2.90 35.22 -20.55
C ASN A 275 -4.21 35.79 -19.95
N ALA A 276 -4.54 35.43 -18.71
CA ALA A 276 -5.74 35.92 -17.99
C ALA A 276 -5.43 37.09 -17.03
N ASN A 277 -4.18 37.55 -16.97
CA ASN A 277 -3.74 38.78 -16.32
C ASN A 277 -3.30 39.79 -17.39
#